data_AF-A0A662IR17-F1
#
_entry.id   AF-A0A662IR17-F1
#
_cell.length_a   1.000
_cell.length_b   1.000
_cell.length_c   1.000
_cell.angle_alpha   90.00
_cell.angle_beta   90.00
_cell.angle_gamma   90.00
#
_symmetry.space_group_name_H-M   'P 1'
#
loop_
_entity.id
_entity.type
_entity.pdbx_description
1 polymer ?
#
loop_
_entity_poly.entity_id
_entity_poly.type
_entity_poly.pdbx_seq_one_letter_code
_entity_poly.pdbx_strand_id
1 'polypeptide(L)'
;MGYQYGYQAGKYISLVKDGLWSTLLEKYDKETILTKLSEYESYVANELPEVDYLEILRGIAAGAQDAGYNVTYWDVLLINYQVEFEWIPLPETCTNMAAWGNATADGKLVVGSNFDYPRGRCYSYIVMIIAYPENGNAFISFGVAGRLGNNFQMNDKGLVHASNKGPNARPEDIGYGVTDFIIGPYIAMTCSTAEEAKDVFLRFTPTNGINHMVVDVNGHAY
;
A
#
# COMPACT_ATOMS: atom_id res chain seq x y z
N MET A 1 -15.11 2.19 6.22
CA MET A 1 -14.79 1.74 4.85
C MET A 1 -14.22 0.33 4.76
N GLY A 2 -13.31 -0.11 5.65
CA GLY A 2 -12.69 -1.44 5.57
C GLY A 2 -13.70 -2.59 5.46
N TYR A 3 -14.74 -2.58 6.32
CA TYR A 3 -15.82 -3.57 6.28
C TYR A 3 -16.48 -3.73 4.90
N GLN A 4 -16.89 -2.62 4.29
CA GLN A 4 -17.53 -2.65 2.98
C GLN A 4 -16.59 -3.24 1.91
N TYR A 5 -15.32 -2.85 1.92
CA TYR A 5 -14.33 -3.37 1.00
C TYR A 5 -14.13 -4.88 1.18
N GLY A 6 -13.97 -5.34 2.42
CA GLY A 6 -13.88 -6.76 2.76
C GLY A 6 -15.08 -7.56 2.27
N TYR A 7 -16.28 -7.03 2.49
CA TYR A 7 -17.53 -7.68 2.09
C TYR A 7 -17.65 -7.81 0.57
N GLN A 8 -17.29 -6.76 -0.17
CA GLN A 8 -17.36 -6.75 -1.64
C GLN A 8 -16.27 -7.60 -2.30
N ALA A 9 -15.06 -7.62 -1.73
CA ALA A 9 -13.88 -8.24 -2.34
C ALA A 9 -13.46 -9.58 -1.68
N GLY A 10 -14.21 -10.08 -0.70
CA GLY A 10 -13.84 -11.23 0.14
C GLY A 10 -13.36 -12.47 -0.63
N LYS A 11 -14.00 -12.79 -1.77
CA LYS A 11 -13.57 -13.87 -2.68
C LYS A 11 -12.12 -13.71 -3.12
N TYR A 12 -11.77 -12.52 -3.59
CA TYR A 12 -10.45 -12.23 -4.14
C TYR A 12 -9.41 -12.12 -3.03
N ILE A 13 -9.78 -11.52 -1.89
CA ILE A 13 -8.93 -11.46 -0.69
C ILE A 13 -8.57 -12.88 -0.23
N SER A 14 -9.54 -13.79 -0.19
CA SER A 14 -9.30 -15.20 0.18
C SER A 14 -8.31 -15.88 -0.77
N LEU A 15 -8.43 -15.65 -2.08
CA LEU A 15 -7.52 -16.24 -3.07
C LEU A 15 -6.10 -15.68 -2.97
N VAL A 16 -5.98 -14.36 -2.77
CA VAL A 16 -4.68 -13.71 -2.54
C VAL A 16 -4.02 -14.25 -1.27
N LYS A 17 -4.77 -14.31 -0.16
CA LYS A 17 -4.32 -14.88 1.12
C LYS A 17 -3.77 -16.29 0.93
N ASP A 18 -4.52 -17.19 0.29
CA ASP A 18 -4.11 -18.59 0.15
C ASP A 18 -2.84 -18.71 -0.70
N GLY A 19 -2.73 -17.90 -1.77
CA GLY A 19 -1.51 -17.81 -2.58
C GLY A 19 -0.31 -17.32 -1.77
N LEU A 20 -0.49 -16.28 -0.97
CA LEU A 20 0.56 -15.68 -0.15
C LEU A 20 1.08 -16.64 0.93
N TRP A 21 0.17 -17.24 1.71
CA TRP A 21 0.55 -18.23 2.72
C TRP A 21 1.27 -19.42 2.10
N SER A 22 0.84 -19.89 0.92
CA SER A 22 1.52 -21.00 0.25
C SER A 22 2.98 -20.67 -0.05
N THR A 23 3.27 -19.45 -0.54
CA THR A 23 4.64 -19.00 -0.83
C THR A 23 5.48 -18.82 0.45
N LEU A 24 4.91 -18.22 1.49
CA LEU A 24 5.68 -17.90 2.70
C LEU A 24 5.98 -19.13 3.55
N LEU A 25 5.06 -20.11 3.59
CA LEU A 25 5.26 -21.35 4.33
C LEU A 25 6.32 -22.28 3.70
N GLU A 26 6.77 -22.00 2.47
CA GLU A 26 7.96 -22.65 1.89
C GLU A 26 9.26 -22.21 2.55
N LYS A 27 9.28 -21.01 3.19
CA LYS A 27 10.49 -20.38 3.74
C LYS A 27 10.47 -20.21 5.25
N TYR A 28 9.28 -20.01 5.83
CA TYR A 28 9.10 -19.70 7.24
C TYR A 28 8.01 -20.58 7.84
N ASP A 29 8.17 -20.96 9.10
CA ASP A 29 7.04 -21.51 9.84
C ASP A 29 6.01 -20.41 10.19
N LYS A 30 4.80 -20.83 10.55
CA LYS A 30 3.70 -19.93 10.86
C LYS A 30 3.98 -19.02 12.07
N GLU A 31 4.66 -19.50 13.09
CA GLU A 31 4.96 -18.75 14.31
C GLU A 31 5.93 -17.60 14.03
N THR A 32 6.96 -17.89 13.22
CA THR A 32 7.90 -16.89 12.71
C THR A 32 7.17 -15.80 11.92
N ILE A 33 6.24 -16.17 11.03
CA ILE A 33 5.46 -15.19 10.25
C ILE A 33 4.64 -14.29 11.19
N LEU A 34 3.92 -14.87 12.14
CA LEU A 34 3.07 -14.12 13.07
C LEU A 34 3.88 -13.21 14.01
N THR A 35 5.05 -13.67 14.47
CA THR A 35 5.95 -12.85 15.29
C THR A 35 6.38 -11.59 14.54
N LYS A 36 6.81 -11.74 13.29
CA LYS A 36 7.18 -10.61 12.43
C LYS A 36 6.01 -9.66 12.16
N LEU A 37 4.80 -10.19 11.92
CA LEU A 37 3.61 -9.37 11.74
C LEU A 37 3.30 -8.53 12.99
N SER A 38 3.51 -9.07 14.19
CA SER A 38 3.32 -8.32 15.44
C SER A 38 4.32 -7.17 15.59
N GLU A 39 5.55 -7.34 15.11
CA GLU A 39 6.55 -6.27 15.07
C GLU A 39 6.09 -5.17 14.11
N TYR A 40 5.69 -5.53 12.88
CA TYR A 40 5.15 -4.59 11.89
C TYR A 40 3.90 -3.84 12.38
N GLU A 41 2.96 -4.53 13.03
CA GLU A 41 1.75 -3.91 13.59
C GLU A 41 2.10 -2.75 14.55
N SER A 42 3.16 -2.91 15.34
CA SER A 42 3.60 -1.90 16.30
C SER A 42 4.07 -0.61 15.61
N TYR A 43 4.70 -0.71 14.44
CA TYR A 43 5.08 0.48 13.66
C TYR A 43 3.86 1.21 13.12
N VAL A 44 2.90 0.49 12.54
CA VAL A 44 1.65 1.08 12.05
C VAL A 44 0.89 1.78 13.16
N ALA A 45 0.79 1.17 14.35
CA ALA A 45 0.08 1.73 15.49
C ALA A 45 0.72 3.03 16.02
N ASN A 46 2.05 3.14 15.96
CA ASN A 46 2.78 4.24 16.59
C ASN A 46 3.10 5.40 15.63
N GLU A 47 3.26 5.11 14.34
CA GLU A 47 3.77 6.09 13.38
C GLU A 47 2.69 6.71 12.47
N LEU A 48 1.46 6.16 12.49
CA LEU A 48 0.34 6.65 11.68
C LEU A 48 -0.81 7.23 12.55
N PRO A 49 -0.58 8.32 13.32
CA PRO A 49 -1.53 8.76 14.36
C PRO A 49 -2.84 9.39 13.87
N GLU A 50 -2.88 9.85 12.61
CA GLU A 50 -4.03 10.60 12.06
C GLU A 50 -5.19 9.68 11.65
N VAL A 51 -4.93 8.40 11.40
CA VAL A 51 -5.92 7.40 11.02
C VAL A 51 -5.58 6.08 11.69
N ASP A 52 -6.57 5.45 12.35
CA ASP A 52 -6.44 4.07 12.81
C ASP A 52 -6.46 3.10 11.62
N TYR A 53 -5.30 2.95 10.99
CA TYR A 53 -5.14 2.11 9.81
C TYR A 53 -5.39 0.64 10.14
N LEU A 54 -5.02 0.20 11.35
CA LEU A 54 -5.24 -1.16 11.80
C LEU A 54 -6.72 -1.48 11.92
N GLU A 55 -7.55 -0.52 12.34
CA GLU A 55 -9.00 -0.72 12.35
C GLU A 55 -9.60 -0.82 10.95
N ILE A 56 -9.02 -0.14 9.96
CA ILE A 56 -9.44 -0.35 8.57
C ILE A 56 -9.13 -1.79 8.15
N LEU A 57 -7.95 -2.33 8.49
CA LEU A 57 -7.57 -3.71 8.18
C LEU A 57 -8.44 -4.74 8.91
N ARG A 58 -8.76 -4.50 10.19
CA ARG A 58 -9.72 -5.32 10.95
C ARG A 58 -11.10 -5.30 10.30
N GLY A 59 -11.55 -4.13 9.86
CA GLY A 59 -12.78 -3.98 9.08
C GLY A 59 -12.77 -4.83 7.81
N ILE A 60 -11.69 -4.81 7.02
CA ILE A 60 -11.56 -5.65 5.82
C ILE A 60 -11.73 -7.13 6.16
N ALA A 61 -11.09 -7.61 7.23
CA ALA A 61 -11.24 -8.99 7.68
C ALA A 61 -12.69 -9.31 8.08
N ALA A 62 -13.30 -8.47 8.93
CA ALA A 62 -14.68 -8.65 9.38
C ALA A 62 -15.68 -8.69 8.22
N GLY A 63 -15.55 -7.78 7.25
CA GLY A 63 -16.39 -7.76 6.07
C GLY A 63 -16.23 -9.02 5.21
N ALA A 64 -15.00 -9.50 5.03
CA ALA A 64 -14.75 -10.74 4.29
C ALA A 64 -15.33 -11.97 5.01
N GLN A 65 -15.27 -12.01 6.35
CA GLN A 65 -15.88 -13.07 7.16
C GLN A 65 -17.40 -13.07 7.03
N ASP A 66 -18.04 -11.92 7.12
CA ASP A 66 -19.50 -11.78 6.98
C ASP A 66 -19.98 -12.12 5.56
N ALA A 67 -19.12 -11.94 4.55
CA ALA A 67 -19.35 -12.40 3.18
C ALA A 67 -19.12 -13.91 2.98
N GLY A 68 -18.75 -14.65 4.03
CA GLY A 68 -18.61 -16.10 4.03
C GLY A 68 -17.20 -16.62 3.72
N TYR A 69 -16.17 -15.78 3.80
CA TYR A 69 -14.78 -16.17 3.51
C TYR A 69 -13.95 -16.31 4.79
N ASN A 70 -13.11 -17.34 4.85
CA ASN A 70 -12.19 -17.54 5.97
C ASN A 70 -10.97 -16.61 5.85
N VAL A 71 -11.14 -15.36 6.23
CA VAL A 71 -10.11 -14.31 6.23
C VAL A 71 -10.01 -13.72 7.62
N THR A 72 -8.82 -13.70 8.20
CA THR A 72 -8.53 -13.11 9.52
C THR A 72 -7.84 -11.76 9.39
N TYR A 73 -7.79 -11.00 10.48
CA TYR A 73 -6.99 -9.77 10.55
C TYR A 73 -5.52 -10.01 10.16
N TRP A 74 -4.91 -11.08 10.64
CA TRP A 74 -3.53 -11.43 10.33
C TRP A 74 -3.32 -11.74 8.84
N ASP A 75 -4.31 -12.30 8.17
CA ASP A 75 -4.26 -12.51 6.73
C ASP A 75 -4.22 -11.19 5.97
N VAL A 76 -5.06 -10.23 6.37
CA VAL A 76 -5.10 -8.90 5.76
C VAL A 76 -3.80 -8.14 6.04
N LEU A 77 -3.29 -8.19 7.27
CA LEU A 77 -2.02 -7.56 7.62
C LEU A 77 -0.87 -8.18 6.80
N LEU A 78 -0.84 -9.51 6.66
CA LEU A 78 0.14 -10.21 5.85
C LEU A 78 0.10 -9.82 4.38
N ILE A 79 -1.10 -9.66 3.80
CA ILE A 79 -1.28 -9.17 2.42
C ILE A 79 -0.62 -7.80 2.23
N ASN A 80 -0.70 -6.92 3.24
CA ASN A 80 -0.11 -5.58 3.18
C ASN A 80 1.41 -5.60 3.40
N TYR A 81 1.98 -6.62 4.06
CA TYR A 81 3.42 -6.75 4.34
C TYR A 81 4.16 -7.80 3.50
N GLN A 82 3.49 -8.40 2.51
CA GLN A 82 4.04 -9.52 1.75
C GLN A 82 5.48 -9.28 1.24
N VAL A 83 5.74 -8.10 0.66
CA VAL A 83 7.01 -7.83 -0.04
C VAL A 83 8.18 -7.72 0.92
N GLU A 84 7.87 -7.31 2.15
CA GLU A 84 8.77 -7.21 3.29
C GLU A 84 9.07 -8.58 3.89
N PHE A 85 8.27 -9.62 3.64
CA PHE A 85 8.66 -11.00 4.00
C PHE A 85 9.56 -11.64 2.96
N GLU A 86 9.34 -11.32 1.69
CA GLU A 86 10.03 -12.02 0.62
C GLU A 86 11.44 -11.46 0.35
N TRP A 87 11.71 -10.20 0.74
CA TRP A 87 12.98 -9.46 0.53
C TRP A 87 13.60 -9.69 -0.85
N ILE A 88 12.76 -9.91 -1.86
CA ILE A 88 13.25 -10.35 -3.17
C ILE A 88 14.03 -9.17 -3.75
N PRO A 89 15.29 -9.39 -4.20
CA PRO A 89 15.94 -8.50 -5.14
C PRO A 89 15.14 -8.59 -6.43
N LEU A 90 14.12 -7.76 -6.54
CA LEU A 90 13.33 -7.65 -7.75
C LEU A 90 14.23 -6.97 -8.79
N PRO A 91 14.25 -7.43 -10.06
CA PRO A 91 14.85 -6.64 -11.12
C PRO A 91 14.21 -5.23 -11.11
N GLU A 92 14.93 -4.23 -11.64
CA GLU A 92 14.42 -2.86 -11.79
C GLU A 92 13.06 -2.90 -12.50
N THR A 93 12.00 -2.66 -11.76
CA THR A 93 10.62 -2.85 -12.18
C THR A 93 9.76 -1.74 -11.61
N CYS A 94 8.65 -1.44 -12.30
CA CYS A 94 7.81 -0.25 -12.13
C CYS A 94 8.44 1.01 -12.73
N THR A 95 7.59 1.93 -13.19
CA THR A 95 8.02 3.23 -13.75
C THR A 95 6.97 4.26 -13.40
N ASN A 96 7.41 5.40 -12.86
CA ASN A 96 6.56 6.53 -12.54
C ASN A 96 7.02 7.77 -13.32
N MET A 97 6.06 8.61 -13.72
CA MET A 97 6.34 9.88 -14.37
C MET A 97 5.27 10.92 -14.04
N ALA A 98 5.69 12.17 -13.94
CA ALA A 98 4.79 13.33 -13.85
C ALA A 98 5.26 14.42 -14.82
N ALA A 99 4.31 15.09 -15.46
CA ALA A 99 4.55 16.24 -16.33
C ALA A 99 3.47 17.31 -16.12
N TRP A 100 3.86 18.58 -16.13
CA TRP A 100 2.95 19.73 -15.96
C TRP A 100 3.56 20.99 -16.61
N GLY A 101 2.82 22.10 -16.57
CA GLY A 101 3.27 23.37 -17.16
C GLY A 101 3.59 23.22 -18.64
N ASN A 102 4.70 23.79 -19.10
CA ASN A 102 5.08 23.76 -20.52
C ASN A 102 5.42 22.36 -21.07
N ALA A 103 5.50 21.33 -20.22
CA ALA A 103 5.66 19.94 -20.66
C ALA A 103 4.32 19.29 -21.11
N THR A 104 3.19 19.97 -20.90
CA THR A 104 1.84 19.47 -21.22
C THR A 104 1.07 20.49 -22.06
N ALA A 105 0.15 20.03 -22.90
CA ALA A 105 -0.52 20.87 -23.90
C ALA A 105 -1.38 22.00 -23.30
N ASP A 106 -1.93 21.80 -22.10
CA ASP A 106 -2.81 22.75 -21.40
C ASP A 106 -2.27 23.18 -20.04
N GLY A 107 -1.00 22.89 -19.75
CA GLY A 107 -0.35 23.20 -18.47
C GLY A 107 -0.75 22.31 -17.29
N LYS A 108 -1.72 21.40 -17.45
CA LYS A 108 -2.24 20.59 -16.36
C LYS A 108 -1.34 19.41 -16.03
N LEU A 109 -1.40 18.99 -14.78
CA LEU A 109 -0.68 17.83 -14.28
C LEU A 109 -1.16 16.52 -14.96
N VAL A 110 -0.22 15.75 -15.48
CA VAL A 110 -0.40 14.37 -15.95
C VAL A 110 0.57 13.48 -15.19
N VAL A 111 0.05 12.43 -14.57
CA VAL A 111 0.85 11.42 -13.85
C VAL A 111 0.58 10.04 -14.44
N GLY A 112 1.64 9.27 -14.66
CA GLY A 112 1.57 7.89 -15.13
C GLY A 112 2.38 6.97 -14.22
N SER A 113 1.88 5.76 -14.02
CA SER A 113 2.56 4.72 -13.27
C SER A 113 2.33 3.35 -13.91
N ASN A 114 3.40 2.58 -14.04
CA ASN A 114 3.35 1.15 -14.31
C ASN A 114 3.72 0.40 -13.04
N PHE A 115 2.90 -0.60 -12.70
CA PHE A 115 3.18 -1.55 -11.64
C PHE A 115 3.58 -2.89 -12.24
N ASP A 116 4.88 -3.15 -12.29
CA ASP A 116 5.42 -4.39 -12.81
C ASP A 116 5.68 -5.35 -11.65
N TYR A 117 5.12 -6.54 -11.71
CA TYR A 117 5.41 -7.59 -10.74
C TYR A 117 5.51 -8.95 -11.42
N PRO A 118 6.49 -9.80 -11.04
CA PRO A 118 6.56 -11.16 -11.56
C PRO A 118 5.23 -11.88 -11.35
N ARG A 119 4.75 -12.57 -12.40
CA ARG A 119 3.50 -13.35 -12.34
C ARG A 119 3.59 -14.36 -11.19
N GLY A 120 2.75 -14.18 -10.18
CA GLY A 120 2.60 -15.04 -9.02
C GLY A 120 1.15 -15.10 -8.55
N ARG A 121 0.80 -16.11 -7.75
CA ARG A 121 -0.60 -16.39 -7.37
C ARG A 121 -1.26 -15.23 -6.61
N CYS A 122 -0.49 -14.53 -5.77
CA CYS A 122 -0.96 -13.41 -4.95
C CYS A 122 -1.15 -12.09 -5.72
N TYR A 123 -0.54 -11.89 -6.89
CA TYR A 123 -0.67 -10.66 -7.69
C TYR A 123 -1.74 -10.75 -8.79
N SER A 124 -2.48 -11.85 -8.84
CA SER A 124 -3.44 -12.13 -9.92
C SER A 124 -4.77 -11.37 -9.81
N TYR A 125 -5.06 -10.82 -8.63
CA TYR A 125 -6.34 -10.15 -8.35
C TYR A 125 -6.11 -8.71 -7.93
N ILE A 126 -6.06 -7.82 -8.92
CA ILE A 126 -5.98 -6.37 -8.72
C ILE A 126 -7.39 -5.80 -8.75
N VAL A 127 -7.70 -4.95 -7.78
CA VAL A 127 -8.97 -4.25 -7.66
C VAL A 127 -8.75 -2.74 -7.68
N MET A 128 -9.70 -2.02 -8.27
CA MET A 128 -9.80 -0.58 -8.14
C MET A 128 -10.54 -0.27 -6.84
N ILE A 129 -9.98 0.62 -6.04
CA ILE A 129 -10.56 1.05 -4.76
C ILE A 129 -10.95 2.51 -4.90
N ILE A 130 -12.22 2.80 -4.66
CA ILE A 130 -12.72 4.17 -4.51
C ILE A 130 -13.16 4.28 -3.05
N ALA A 131 -12.37 5.01 -2.27
CA ALA A 131 -12.53 5.09 -0.83
C ALA A 131 -13.08 6.45 -0.43
N TYR A 132 -14.06 6.39 0.48
CA TYR A 132 -14.64 7.55 1.16
C TYR A 132 -14.42 7.36 2.66
N PRO A 133 -13.24 7.74 3.19
CA PRO A 133 -13.00 7.75 4.63
C PRO A 133 -14.02 8.64 5.34
N GLU A 134 -14.37 8.31 6.58
CA GLU A 134 -15.25 9.17 7.40
C GLU A 134 -14.57 10.50 7.73
N ASN A 135 -13.25 10.44 8.00
CA ASN A 135 -12.38 11.59 8.20
C ASN A 135 -11.23 11.50 7.20
N GLY A 136 -10.90 12.63 6.56
CA GLY A 136 -9.84 12.73 5.57
C GLY A 136 -10.36 12.86 4.14
N ASN A 137 -9.48 12.58 3.19
CA ASN A 137 -9.69 12.82 1.77
C ASN A 137 -10.24 11.58 1.07
N ALA A 138 -11.22 11.77 0.18
CA ALA A 138 -11.65 10.70 -0.71
C ALA A 138 -10.53 10.40 -1.71
N PHE A 139 -10.28 9.12 -2.00
CA PHE A 139 -9.21 8.74 -2.90
C PHE A 139 -9.57 7.56 -3.79
N ILE A 140 -8.85 7.45 -4.90
CA ILE A 140 -8.86 6.29 -5.78
C ILE A 140 -7.47 5.67 -5.83
N SER A 141 -7.42 4.35 -5.81
CA SER A 141 -6.19 3.58 -5.94
C SER A 141 -6.44 2.26 -6.67
N PHE A 142 -5.35 1.55 -6.91
CA PHE A 142 -5.36 0.18 -7.40
C PHE A 142 -4.48 -0.65 -6.48
N GLY A 143 -4.94 -1.84 -6.12
CA GLY A 143 -4.23 -2.69 -5.17
C GLY A 143 -4.51 -4.16 -5.41
N VAL A 144 -3.59 -5.01 -4.96
CA VAL A 144 -3.91 -6.43 -4.75
C VAL A 144 -5.08 -6.50 -3.76
N ALA A 145 -6.08 -7.36 -4.03
CA ALA A 145 -7.23 -7.51 -3.16
C ALA A 145 -6.81 -7.75 -1.70
N GLY A 146 -7.28 -6.90 -0.79
CA GLY A 146 -6.89 -6.88 0.63
C GLY A 146 -5.96 -5.74 1.02
N ARG A 147 -5.37 -5.04 0.03
CA ARG A 147 -4.66 -3.75 0.21
C ARG A 147 -5.58 -2.59 -0.10
N LEU A 148 -5.28 -1.42 0.46
CA LEU A 148 -5.90 -0.15 0.07
C LEU A 148 -5.17 0.56 -1.07
N GLY A 149 -4.05 0.01 -1.55
CA GLY A 149 -3.34 0.49 -2.72
C GLY A 149 -2.03 -0.27 -2.93
N ASN A 150 -1.43 -0.10 -4.09
CA ASN A 150 -0.06 -0.49 -4.40
C ASN A 150 0.80 0.77 -4.56
N ASN A 151 1.35 0.99 -5.74
CA ASN A 151 2.33 2.04 -6.02
C ASN A 151 1.71 3.30 -6.64
N PHE A 152 0.38 3.45 -6.62
CA PHE A 152 -0.31 4.61 -7.18
C PHE A 152 -1.62 4.90 -6.44
N GLN A 153 -1.79 6.15 -6.02
CA GLN A 153 -3.02 6.68 -5.43
C GLN A 153 -3.20 8.16 -5.82
N MET A 154 -4.44 8.61 -5.96
CA MET A 154 -4.76 10.03 -6.08
C MET A 154 -6.02 10.38 -5.28
N ASN A 155 -6.05 11.58 -4.70
CA ASN A 155 -7.15 12.03 -3.85
C ASN A 155 -7.90 13.25 -4.39
N ASP A 156 -9.02 13.57 -3.73
CA ASP A 156 -9.94 14.65 -4.09
C ASP A 156 -9.36 16.08 -3.91
N LYS A 157 -8.17 16.21 -3.32
CA LYS A 157 -7.42 17.47 -3.23
C LYS A 157 -6.46 17.69 -4.38
N GLY A 158 -6.32 16.68 -5.26
CA GLY A 158 -5.41 16.72 -6.38
C GLY A 158 -3.97 16.34 -6.01
N LEU A 159 -3.77 15.65 -4.88
CA LEU A 159 -2.50 14.99 -4.56
C LEU A 159 -2.45 13.64 -5.28
N VAL A 160 -1.31 13.35 -5.89
CA VAL A 160 -0.97 12.04 -6.48
C VAL A 160 0.31 11.53 -5.83
N HIS A 161 0.27 10.28 -5.39
CA HIS A 161 1.45 9.53 -4.96
C HIS A 161 1.70 8.39 -5.94
N ALA A 162 2.96 8.22 -6.31
CA ALA A 162 3.42 6.99 -6.92
C ALA A 162 4.77 6.55 -6.34
N SER A 163 5.03 5.24 -6.33
CA SER A 163 6.26 4.70 -5.74
C SER A 163 6.96 3.66 -6.62
N ASN A 164 8.27 3.52 -6.43
CA ASN A 164 9.10 2.48 -7.03
C ASN A 164 9.91 1.82 -5.92
N LYS A 165 9.92 0.48 -5.91
CA LYS A 165 10.77 -0.25 -4.97
C LYS A 165 12.24 -0.07 -5.33
N GLY A 166 13.05 0.24 -4.34
CA GLY A 166 14.51 0.24 -4.47
C GLY A 166 15.07 -1.19 -4.55
N PRO A 167 16.35 -1.34 -4.95
CA PRO A 167 16.98 -2.63 -5.16
C PRO A 167 17.34 -3.38 -3.86
N ASN A 168 17.23 -2.72 -2.70
CA ASN A 168 17.70 -3.24 -1.40
C ASN A 168 19.14 -3.78 -1.47
N ALA A 169 20.05 -2.99 -2.05
CA ALA A 169 21.39 -3.44 -2.39
C ALA A 169 22.29 -3.66 -1.17
N ARG A 170 21.93 -3.09 -0.01
CA ARG A 170 22.72 -3.12 1.22
C ARG A 170 21.89 -3.70 2.38
N PRO A 171 22.53 -4.37 3.37
CA PRO A 171 21.80 -4.92 4.51
C PRO A 171 20.98 -3.90 5.30
N GLU A 172 21.45 -2.65 5.38
CA GLU A 172 20.73 -1.55 6.05
C GLU A 172 19.51 -1.04 5.27
N ASP A 173 19.32 -1.46 4.01
CA ASP A 173 18.17 -1.07 3.18
C ASP A 173 16.90 -1.89 3.52
N ILE A 174 16.95 -2.76 4.53
CA ILE A 174 15.92 -3.74 4.89
C ILE A 174 15.70 -3.70 6.41
N GLY A 175 14.44 -3.54 6.85
CA GLY A 175 14.10 -3.48 8.28
C GLY A 175 12.62 -3.62 8.60
N TYR A 176 12.28 -3.42 9.88
CA TYR A 176 10.89 -3.32 10.34
C TYR A 176 10.43 -1.86 10.35
N GLY A 177 9.18 -1.65 9.98
CA GLY A 177 8.64 -0.33 9.70
C GLY A 177 7.26 -0.38 9.06
N VAL A 178 6.84 0.74 8.48
CA VAL A 178 5.65 0.83 7.64
C VAL A 178 6.04 0.53 6.18
N THR A 179 5.23 -0.30 5.53
CA THR A 179 5.38 -0.64 4.10
C THR A 179 4.82 0.45 3.19
N ASP A 180 5.37 0.55 1.98
CA ASP A 180 4.88 1.41 0.90
C ASP A 180 3.37 1.21 0.62
N PHE A 181 2.88 -0.03 0.73
CA PHE A 181 1.48 -0.36 0.48
C PHE A 181 0.51 0.17 1.55
N ILE A 182 1.03 0.54 2.73
CA ILE A 182 0.26 1.18 3.79
C ILE A 182 0.42 2.69 3.73
N ILE A 183 1.67 3.17 3.59
CA ILE A 183 1.94 4.61 3.62
C ILE A 183 1.26 5.35 2.47
N GLY A 184 1.23 4.78 1.25
CA GLY A 184 0.59 5.39 0.07
C GLY A 184 -0.92 5.68 0.29
N PRO A 185 -1.74 4.68 0.62
CA PRO A 185 -3.15 4.91 0.95
C PRO A 185 -3.32 5.82 2.17
N TYR A 186 -2.45 5.71 3.17
CA TYR A 186 -2.50 6.59 4.33
C TYR A 186 -2.31 8.07 3.95
N ILE A 187 -1.30 8.43 3.16
CA ILE A 187 -1.12 9.82 2.69
C ILE A 187 -2.25 10.27 1.76
N ALA A 188 -2.81 9.35 0.97
CA ALA A 188 -3.96 9.66 0.14
C ALA A 188 -5.18 10.07 0.98
N MET A 189 -5.33 9.47 2.18
CA MET A 189 -6.38 9.82 3.13
C MET A 189 -6.08 11.07 3.96
N THR A 190 -4.81 11.32 4.32
CA THR A 190 -4.46 12.31 5.36
C THR A 190 -3.84 13.60 4.82
N CYS A 191 -3.21 13.56 3.65
CA CYS A 191 -2.51 14.70 3.07
C CYS A 191 -3.32 15.34 1.93
N SER A 192 -3.33 16.66 1.88
CA SER A 192 -3.99 17.49 0.86
C SER A 192 -3.00 18.10 -0.13
N THR A 193 -1.71 18.09 0.16
CA THR A 193 -0.64 18.68 -0.67
C THR A 193 0.58 17.77 -0.77
N ALA A 194 1.43 17.99 -1.78
CA ALA A 194 2.67 17.22 -1.92
C ALA A 194 3.66 17.51 -0.76
N GLU A 195 3.62 18.74 -0.21
CA GLU A 195 4.43 19.14 0.94
C GLU A 195 4.07 18.35 2.20
N GLU A 196 2.78 18.23 2.51
CA GLU A 196 2.30 17.42 3.65
C GLU A 196 2.70 15.95 3.50
N ALA A 197 2.60 15.40 2.28
CA ALA A 197 3.00 14.02 2.01
C ALA A 197 4.51 13.81 2.20
N LYS A 198 5.34 14.76 1.74
CA LYS A 198 6.79 14.76 1.98
C LYS A 198 7.09 14.78 3.49
N ASP A 199 6.42 15.63 4.26
CA ASP A 199 6.62 15.70 5.71
C ASP A 199 6.26 14.40 6.42
N VAL A 200 5.21 13.70 5.97
CA VAL A 200 4.88 12.34 6.43
C VAL A 200 6.00 11.35 6.08
N PHE A 201 6.55 11.40 4.86
CA PHE A 201 7.64 10.51 4.45
C PHE A 201 8.92 10.73 5.26
N LEU A 202 9.17 11.94 5.75
CA LEU A 202 10.37 12.26 6.54
C LEU A 202 10.30 11.79 8.00
N ARG A 203 9.12 11.41 8.51
CA ARG A 203 8.93 11.00 9.92
C ARG A 203 8.72 9.50 10.14
N PHE A 204 8.27 8.75 9.14
CA PHE A 204 8.00 7.31 9.29
C PHE A 204 9.26 6.46 9.09
N THR A 205 9.26 5.27 9.68
CA THR A 205 10.29 4.26 9.52
C THR A 205 9.92 3.35 8.34
N PRO A 206 10.64 3.37 7.21
CA PRO A 206 10.36 2.47 6.10
C PRO A 206 10.89 1.06 6.35
N THR A 207 10.23 0.08 5.76
CA THR A 207 10.71 -1.32 5.76
C THR A 207 11.81 -1.58 4.73
N ASN A 208 11.83 -0.81 3.64
CA ASN A 208 12.83 -0.90 2.59
C ASN A 208 13.05 0.42 1.87
N GLY A 209 14.10 0.49 1.05
CA GLY A 209 14.32 1.63 0.17
C GLY A 209 13.20 1.76 -0.86
N ILE A 210 12.51 2.90 -0.87
CA ILE A 210 11.45 3.23 -1.82
C ILE A 210 11.75 4.61 -2.41
N ASN A 211 11.59 4.76 -3.73
CA ASN A 211 11.49 6.07 -4.34
C ASN A 211 10.02 6.48 -4.36
N HIS A 212 9.68 7.51 -3.60
CA HIS A 212 8.35 8.11 -3.59
C HIS A 212 8.37 9.34 -4.49
N MET A 213 7.40 9.43 -5.40
CA MET A 213 7.09 10.61 -6.18
C MET A 213 5.75 11.13 -5.71
N VAL A 214 5.73 12.32 -5.12
CA VAL A 214 4.47 13.01 -4.78
C VAL A 214 4.36 14.30 -5.55
N VAL A 215 3.19 14.54 -6.10
CA VAL A 215 2.91 15.73 -6.89
C VAL A 215 1.48 16.20 -6.66
N ASP A 216 1.27 17.52 -6.64
CA ASP A 216 -0.05 18.11 -6.50
C ASP A 216 -0.43 19.01 -7.68
N VAL A 217 -1.71 19.35 -7.76
CA VAL A 217 -2.29 20.20 -8.82
C VAL A 217 -1.72 21.62 -8.86
N ASN A 218 -0.97 22.06 -7.84
CA ASN A 218 -0.27 23.35 -7.84
C ASN A 218 1.13 23.25 -8.45
N GLY A 219 1.57 22.05 -8.85
CA GLY A 219 2.87 21.81 -9.47
C GLY A 219 4.02 21.67 -8.47
N HIS A 220 3.73 21.44 -7.19
CA HIS A 220 4.76 21.01 -6.24
C HIS A 220 5.04 19.52 -6.44
N ALA A 221 6.32 19.15 -6.45
CA ALA A 221 6.75 17.76 -6.58
C ALA A 221 7.98 17.46 -5.71
N TYR A 222 7.99 16.28 -5.08
CA TYR A 222 9.08 15.77 -4.24
C TYR A 222 9.40 14.31 -4.59
#